data_AF-A0A914DB70-F1
#
_entry.id   AF-A0A914DB70-F1
#
_cell.length_a   1.000
_cell.length_b   1.000
_cell.length_c   1.000
_cell.angle_alpha   90.00
_cell.angle_beta   90.00
_cell.angle_gamma   90.00
#
_symmetry.space_group_name_H-M   'P 1'
#
loop_
_entity.id
_entity.type
_entity.pdbx_description
1 polymer ?
#
loop_
_entity_poly.entity_id
_entity_poly.type
_entity_poly.pdbx_seq_one_letter_code
_entity_poly.pdbx_strand_id
1 'polypeptide(L)' 'MILEIVCGFALAFSPHWSLFAIARIGVGMAHPAITSTCIVIGMELVGPFGRRYGSLISGGFFSLGHMLLACIAYFVRD' A
#
# COMPACT_ATOMS: atom_id res chain seq x y z
N MET A 1 -1.49 -10.18 2.12
CA MET A 1 -0.31 -10.37 1.26
C MET A 1 -0.61 -11.22 0.03
N ILE A 2 -0.93 -12.51 0.15
CA ILE A 2 -1.20 -13.38 -1.03
C ILE A 2 -2.35 -12.83 -1.89
N LEU A 3 -3.47 -12.43 -1.27
CA LEU A 3 -4.60 -11.83 -1.97
C LEU A 3 -4.21 -10.55 -2.73
N GLU A 4 -3.42 -9.67 -2.12
CA GLU A 4 -2.97 -8.43 -2.77
C GLU A 4 -2.10 -8.72 -3.99
N ILE A 5 -1.15 -9.66 -3.89
CA ILE A 5 -0.25 -10.02 -4.98
C ILE A 5 -1.04 -10.62 -6.15
N VAL A 6 -1.90 -11.60 -5.88
CA VAL A 6 -2.70 -12.27 -6.92
C VAL A 6 -3.64 -11.28 -7.60
N CYS A 7 -4.29 -10.44 -6.82
CA CYS A 7 -5.29 -9.49 -7.31
C CYS A 7 -4.62 -8.28 -8.02
N GLY A 8 -3.46 -7.84 -7.55
CA GLY A 8 -2.60 -6.85 -8.21
C GLY A 8 -2.07 -7.34 -9.55
N PHE A 9 -1.65 -8.61 -9.63
CA PHE A 9 -1.24 -9.21 -10.90
C PHE A 9 -2.40 -9.34 -11.88
N ALA A 10 -3.59 -9.72 -11.39
CA ALA A 10 -4.80 -9.77 -12.21
C ALA A 10 -5.21 -8.39 -12.76
N LEU A 11 -4.96 -7.30 -12.02
CA LEU A 11 -5.22 -5.93 -12.47
C LEU A 11 -4.33 -5.50 -13.63
N ALA A 12 -3.07 -5.95 -13.67
CA ALA A 12 -2.12 -5.58 -14.72
C ALA A 12 -2.50 -6.15 -16.10
N PHE A 13 -3.18 -7.30 -16.12
CA PHE A 13 -3.58 -8.00 -17.35
C PHE A 13 -5.07 -7.85 -17.68
N SER A 14 -5.83 -7.05 -16.93
CA SER A 14 -7.29 -6.99 -17.05
C SER A 14 -7.74 -6.24 -18.32
N PRO A 15 -8.32 -6.93 -19.33
CA PRO A 15 -8.79 -6.28 -20.56
C PRO A 15 -10.24 -5.77 -20.45
N HIS A 16 -10.98 -6.20 -19.42
CA HIS A 16 -12.41 -5.93 -19.24
C HIS A 16 -12.68 -5.20 -17.93
N TRP A 17 -13.53 -4.16 -17.98
CA TRP A 17 -13.83 -3.29 -16.84
C TRP A 17 -14.37 -4.05 -15.62
N SER A 18 -15.22 -5.06 -15.83
CA SER A 18 -15.79 -5.86 -14.74
C SER A 18 -14.72 -6.65 -13.96
N LEU A 19 -13.72 -7.19 -14.66
CA LEU A 19 -12.61 -7.92 -14.05
C LEU A 19 -11.69 -6.97 -13.29
N PHE A 20 -11.48 -5.76 -13.82
CA PHE A 20 -10.77 -4.70 -13.12
C PHE A 20 -11.49 -4.29 -11.83
N ALA A 21 -12.81 -4.10 -11.85
CA ALA A 21 -13.57 -3.68 -10.68
C ALA A 21 -13.50 -4.70 -9.53
N ILE A 22 -13.72 -5.98 -9.83
CA ILE A 22 -13.65 -7.06 -8.82
C ILE A 22 -12.23 -7.17 -8.25
N ALA A 23 -11.22 -7.10 -9.11
CA ALA A 23 -9.84 -7.16 -8.64
C ALA A 23 -9.45 -5.90 -7.83
N ARG A 24 -10.01 -4.73 -8.17
CA ARG A 24 -9.77 -3.50 -7.39
C ARG A 24 -10.37 -3.58 -5.99
N ILE A 25 -11.52 -4.21 -5.84
CA ILE A 25 -12.15 -4.43 -4.52
C ILE A 25 -11.27 -5.37 -3.68
N GLY A 26 -10.77 -6.46 -4.27
CA GLY A 26 -9.89 -7.40 -3.57
C GLY A 26 -8.59 -6.76 -3.08
N VAL A 27 -7.95 -5.96 -3.93
CA VAL A 27 -6.77 -5.16 -3.54
C VAL A 27 -7.13 -4.11 -2.48
N GLY A 28 -8.25 -3.41 -2.66
CA GLY A 28 -8.72 -2.37 -1.74
C GLY A 28 -9.01 -2.89 -0.33
N MET A 29 -9.49 -4.13 -0.19
CA MET A 29 -9.66 -4.77 1.12
C MET A 29 -8.33 -5.26 1.72
N ALA A 30 -7.43 -5.78 0.89
CA ALA A 30 -6.16 -6.33 1.36
C ALA A 30 -5.18 -5.25 1.84
N HIS A 31 -5.19 -4.09 1.19
CA HIS A 31 -4.25 -3.00 1.44
C HIS A 31 -4.29 -2.45 2.89
N PRO A 32 -5.43 -1.98 3.43
CA PRO A 32 -5.48 -1.43 4.79
C PRO A 32 -5.19 -2.50 5.86
N ALA A 33 -5.48 -3.77 5.59
CA ALA A 33 -5.18 -4.87 6.49
C ALA A 33 -3.65 -5.07 6.65
N ILE A 34 -2.89 -4.90 5.56
CA ILE A 34 -1.43 -5.01 5.59
C ILE A 34 -0.81 -3.79 6.28
N THR A 35 -1.22 -2.59 5.90
CA THR A 35 -0.65 -1.35 6.45
C THR A 35 -0.90 -1.23 7.95
N SER A 36 -2.11 -1.56 8.42
CA SER A 36 -2.44 -1.54 9.84
C SER A 36 -1.64 -2.56 10.65
N THR A 37 -1.52 -3.80 10.16
CA THR A 37 -0.75 -4.86 10.83
C THR A 37 0.75 -4.51 10.91
N CYS A 38 1.33 -3.96 9.84
CA CYS A 38 2.72 -3.50 9.84
C CYS A 38 2.98 -2.38 10.86
N ILE A 39 2.06 -1.42 10.99
CA ILE A 39 2.19 -0.35 11.99
C ILE A 39 2.10 -0.93 13.40
N VAL A 40 1.19 -1.87 13.65
CA VAL A 40 1.06 -2.52 14.98
C VAL A 40 2.36 -3.24 15.34
N ILE A 41 2.88 -4.11 14.47
CA ILE A 41 4.14 -4.85 14.72
C ILE A 41 5.32 -3.90 14.89
N GLY A 42 5.42 -2.85 14.07
CA GLY A 42 6.48 -1.84 14.21
C GLY A 42 6.41 -1.11 15.56
N MET A 43 5.20 -0.86 16.06
CA MET A 43 4.98 -0.23 17.36
C MET A 43 5.20 -1.19 18.55
N GLU A 44 5.09 -2.50 18.33
CA GLU A 44 5.48 -3.53 19.30
C GLU A 44 7.01 -3.65 19.39
N LEU A 45 7.72 -3.54 18.27
CA LEU A 45 9.19 -3.65 18.21
C LEU A 45 9.94 -2.43 18.78
N VAL A 46 9.38 -1.23 18.60
CA VAL A 46 10.02 0.05 19.00
C VAL A 46 9.95 0.31 20.52
N GLY A 47 9.14 -0.44 21.26
CA GLY A 47 8.96 -0.27 22.71
C GLY A 47 8.29 1.06 23.11
N PRO A 48 7.99 1.26 24.42
CA PRO A 48 7.13 2.35 24.90
C PRO A 48 7.73 3.76 24.73
N PHE A 49 9.07 3.89 24.74
CA PHE A 49 9.75 5.19 24.67
C PHE A 49 9.85 5.77 23.24
N GLY A 50 9.79 4.93 22.20
CA GLY A 50 10.01 5.35 20.81
C GLY A 50 8.75 5.44 19.92
N ARG A 51 7.57 5.06 20.42
CA ARG A 51 6.33 4.93 19.63
C ARG A 51 5.98 6.15 18.78
N ARG A 52 6.25 7.36 19.29
CA ARG A 52 5.98 8.61 18.56
C ARG A 52 6.86 8.75 17.32
N TYR A 53 8.14 8.39 17.42
CA TYR A 53 9.07 8.43 16.30
C TYR A 53 8.78 7.33 15.27
N GLY A 54 8.41 6.13 15.72
CA GLY A 54 8.07 5.02 14.82
C GLY A 54 6.90 5.36 13.88
N SER A 55 5.85 5.98 14.42
CA SER A 55 4.69 6.41 13.62
C SER A 55 5.02 7.58 12.68
N LEU A 56 5.83 8.55 13.13
CA LEU A 56 6.26 9.70 12.33
C LEU A 56 7.14 9.29 11.15
N ILE A 57 8.09 8.38 11.37
CA ILE A 57 8.98 7.87 10.33
C ILE A 57 8.18 7.05 9.31
N SER A 58 7.32 6.14 9.78
CA SER A 58 6.47 5.33 8.89
C SER A 58 5.55 6.20 8.00
N GLY A 59 4.89 7.22 8.60
CA GLY A 59 4.08 8.17 7.84
C GLY A 59 4.90 9.05 6.87
N GLY A 60 6.08 9.48 7.29
CA GLY A 60 6.99 10.28 6.46
C GLY A 60 7.46 9.53 5.22
N PHE A 61 7.92 8.29 5.38
CA PHE A 61 8.31 7.43 4.26
C PHE A 61 7.12 7.12 3.34
N PHE A 62 5.93 6.91 3.90
CA PHE A 62 4.73 6.67 3.10
C PHE A 62 4.37 7.88 2.22
N SER A 63 4.42 9.08 2.78
CA SER A 63 4.15 10.32 2.04
C SER A 63 5.19 10.57 0.94
N LEU A 64 6.47 10.36 1.24
CA LEU A 64 7.56 10.46 0.26
C LEU A 64 7.39 9.44 -0.88
N GLY A 65 7.02 8.20 -0.57
CA GLY A 65 6.73 7.18 -1.57
C GLY A 65 5.58 7.57 -2.49
N HIS A 66 4.49 8.13 -1.94
CA HIS A 66 3.37 8.64 -2.73
C HIS A 66 3.74 9.83 -3.62
N MET A 67 4.57 10.76 -3.14
CA MET A 67 5.08 11.87 -3.97
C MET A 67 5.91 11.35 -5.15
N LEU A 68 6.80 10.39 -4.89
CA LEU A 68 7.64 9.79 -5.92
C LEU A 68 6.81 9.01 -6.94
N LEU A 69 5.81 8.24 -6.47
CA LEU A 69 4.88 7.53 -7.35
C LEU A 69 4.07 8.49 -8.24
N ALA A 70 3.62 9.62 -7.69
CA ALA A 70 2.94 10.65 -8.46
C ALA A 70 3.84 11.27 -9.54
N CYS A 71 5.12 11.51 -9.21
CA CYS A 71 6.11 11.94 -10.20
C CYS A 71 6.28 10.91 -11.33
N ILE A 72 6.49 9.64 -11.00
CA ILE A 72 6.65 8.57 -12.02
C ILE A 72 5.38 8.45 -12.86
N ALA A 73 4.20 8.49 -12.24
CA ALA A 73 2.92 8.42 -12.95
C ALA A 73 2.72 9.58 -13.93
N TYR A 74 3.30 10.75 -13.66
CA TYR A 74 3.29 11.87 -14.60
C TYR A 74 4.17 11.59 -15.83
N PHE A 75 5.36 11.02 -15.63
CA PHE A 75 6.27 10.65 -16.73
C PHE A 75 5.79 9.47 -17.57
N VAL A 76 5.06 8.52 -17.00
CA VAL A 76 4.49 7.34 -17.70
C VAL A 76 3.18 7.67 -18.43
N ARG A 77 2.59 8.84 -18.18
CA ARG A 77 1.35 9.27 -18.82
C ARG A 77 1.55 9.84 -20.23
N ASP A 78 2.80 10.08 -20.62
CA ASP A 78 3.23 10.44 -21.98
C ASP A 78 3.72 9.19 -22.72
#